data_AF-A0A6J4SPG2-F1
#
_entry.id   AF-A0A6J4SPG2-F1
#
_cell.length_a   1.000
_cell.length_b   1.000
_cell.length_c   1.000
_cell.angle_alpha   90.00
_cell.angle_beta   90.00
_cell.angle_gamma   90.00
#
_symmetry.space_group_name_H-M   'P 1'
#
loop_
_entity.id
_entity.type
_entity.pdbx_description
1 polymer ?
#
loop_
_entity_poly.entity_id
_entity_poly.type
_entity_poly.pdbx_seq_one_letter_code
_entity_poly.pdbx_strand_id
1 'polypeptide(L)'
;MVRFASALRAGTAETESILRRFTRSNLQHPTYHALSELGRAVKTIFLCEYLREESLRREIDEGLTVVENWNATNSFIFYGKGGEIATNRLDDQEVSVLSLHLLQLSLVYVNTLMIQEVLAAPAWSGRLTDEDFRAPSPLLYGYVSAYGRFDLDINKRLPLADATHTP
;
A
#
# COMPACT_ATOMS: atom_id res chain seq x y z
N MET A 1 6.31 -12.07 33.62
CA MET A 1 6.29 -11.02 32.58
C MET A 1 7.65 -10.38 32.33
N VAL A 2 8.37 -9.90 33.35
CA VAL A 2 9.65 -9.18 33.19
C VAL A 2 10.65 -9.90 32.27
N ARG A 3 10.92 -11.20 32.49
CA ARG A 3 11.81 -12.00 31.60
C ARG A 3 11.40 -12.00 30.12
N PHE A 4 10.10 -12.03 29.83
CA PHE A 4 9.59 -12.06 28.45
C PHE A 4 9.63 -10.67 27.82
N ALA A 5 9.29 -9.63 28.59
CA ALA A 5 9.42 -8.25 28.17
C ALA A 5 10.89 -7.88 27.89
N SER A 6 11.83 -8.34 28.72
CA SER A 6 13.26 -8.17 28.49
C SER A 6 13.75 -8.93 27.25
N ALA A 7 13.25 -10.15 27.02
CA ALA A 7 13.62 -10.94 25.84
C ALA A 7 13.12 -10.30 24.53
N LEU A 8 11.89 -9.77 24.53
CA LEU A 8 11.32 -8.99 23.42
C LEU A 8 12.14 -7.72 23.18
N ARG A 9 12.44 -6.95 24.24
CA ARG A 9 13.21 -5.71 24.14
C ARG A 9 14.65 -5.96 23.65
N ALA A 10 15.25 -7.08 24.03
CA ALA A 10 16.59 -7.46 23.62
C ALA A 10 16.63 -8.21 22.27
N GLY A 11 15.48 -8.48 21.64
CA GLY A 11 15.39 -9.23 20.38
C GLY A 11 15.84 -10.69 20.47
N THR A 12 15.96 -11.24 21.68
CA THR A 12 16.47 -12.62 21.89
C THR A 12 15.42 -13.71 21.71
N ALA A 13 14.16 -13.33 21.49
CA ALA A 13 13.07 -14.24 21.19
C ALA A 13 11.98 -13.53 20.38
N GLU A 14 11.42 -14.25 19.40
CA GLU A 14 10.29 -13.76 18.61
C GLU A 14 9.00 -13.72 19.41
N THR A 15 8.19 -12.69 19.18
CA THR A 15 6.88 -12.48 19.81
C THR A 15 5.96 -13.68 19.62
N GLU A 16 5.91 -14.25 18.42
CA GLU A 16 5.08 -15.42 18.12
C GLU A 16 5.50 -16.63 18.94
N SER A 17 6.81 -16.89 19.05
CA SER A 17 7.37 -17.98 19.84
C SER A 17 7.03 -17.88 21.33
N ILE A 18 7.03 -16.65 21.87
CA ILE A 18 6.65 -16.38 23.26
C ILE A 18 5.14 -16.61 23.47
N LEU A 19 4.30 -16.08 22.59
CA LEU A 19 2.84 -16.20 22.69
C LEU A 19 2.39 -17.66 22.52
N ARG A 20 2.97 -18.39 21.56
CA ARG A 20 2.68 -19.80 21.29
C ARG A 20 2.99 -20.71 22.47
N ARG A 21 3.93 -20.33 23.33
CA ARG A 21 4.25 -21.08 24.56
C ARG A 21 3.12 -21.03 25.59
N PHE A 22 2.32 -19.97 25.60
CA PHE A 22 1.21 -19.80 26.53
C PHE A 22 -0.12 -20.36 26.02
N THR A 23 -0.22 -20.65 24.73
CA THR A 23 -1.42 -21.24 24.10
C THR A 23 -1.33 -22.75 23.89
N ARG A 24 -0.15 -23.37 24.07
CA ARG A 24 0.05 -24.84 23.95
C ARG A 24 -0.66 -25.67 25.01
N SER A 25 -0.87 -25.11 26.20
CA SER A 25 -1.63 -25.75 27.27
C SER A 25 -3.03 -25.13 27.28
N ASN A 26 -4.09 -25.95 27.20
CA ASN A 26 -5.51 -25.55 27.12
C ASN A 26 -6.03 -24.74 28.33
N LEU A 27 -5.16 -24.32 29.24
CA LEU A 27 -5.42 -23.33 30.28
C LEU A 27 -4.82 -21.99 29.85
N GLN A 28 -5.66 -20.97 29.66
CA GLN A 28 -5.20 -19.60 29.42
C GLN A 28 -4.23 -19.19 30.55
N HIS A 29 -2.94 -19.19 30.25
CA HIS A 29 -1.92 -18.85 31.23
C HIS A 29 -2.15 -17.40 31.71
N PRO A 30 -2.11 -17.11 33.02
CA PRO A 30 -2.38 -15.75 33.55
C PRO A 30 -1.55 -14.64 32.87
N THR A 31 -0.29 -14.92 32.54
CA THR A 31 0.57 -14.02 31.72
C THR A 31 -0.01 -13.69 30.34
N TYR A 32 -0.61 -14.66 29.64
CA TYR A 32 -1.22 -14.42 28.33
C TYR A 32 -2.45 -13.54 28.47
N HIS A 33 -3.28 -13.81 29.48
CA HIS A 33 -4.42 -12.94 29.80
C HIS A 33 -3.95 -11.51 30.10
N ALA A 34 -2.91 -11.33 30.93
CA ALA A 34 -2.35 -10.02 31.22
C ALA A 34 -1.82 -9.28 29.98
N LEU A 35 -1.16 -9.99 29.06
CA LEU A 35 -0.70 -9.41 27.78
C LEU A 35 -1.87 -9.03 26.86
N SER A 36 -2.92 -9.85 26.82
CA SER A 36 -4.13 -9.58 26.05
C SER A 36 -4.84 -8.32 26.57
N GLU A 37 -5.04 -8.22 27.89
CA GLU A 37 -5.63 -7.04 28.52
C GLU A 37 -4.77 -5.78 28.35
N LEU A 38 -3.44 -5.91 28.42
CA LEU A 38 -2.53 -4.82 28.08
C LEU A 38 -2.72 -4.36 26.63
N GLY A 39 -2.83 -5.30 25.68
CA GLY A 39 -3.10 -4.99 24.27
C GLY A 39 -4.46 -4.30 24.07
N ARG A 40 -5.50 -4.71 24.80
CA ARG A 40 -6.80 -4.02 24.82
C ARG A 40 -6.66 -2.59 25.33
N ALA A 41 -5.96 -2.38 26.44
CA ALA A 41 -5.73 -1.05 27.00
C ALA A 41 -4.99 -0.13 26.03
N VAL A 42 -3.92 -0.61 25.38
CA VAL A 42 -3.18 0.14 24.35
C VAL A 42 -4.09 0.49 23.17
N LYS A 43 -4.90 -0.47 22.68
CA LYS A 43 -5.86 -0.22 21.61
C LYS A 43 -6.89 0.84 22.00
N THR A 44 -7.39 0.81 23.23
CA THR A 44 -8.34 1.82 23.74
C THR A 44 -7.70 3.19 23.83
N ILE A 45 -6.47 3.30 24.35
CA ILE A 45 -5.72 4.57 24.40
C ILE A 45 -5.57 5.14 22.98
N PHE A 46 -5.09 4.33 22.04
CA PHE A 46 -4.96 4.74 20.64
C PHE A 46 -6.30 5.19 20.05
N LEU A 47 -7.40 4.47 20.30
CA LEU A 47 -8.72 4.85 19.80
C LEU A 47 -9.19 6.18 20.39
N CYS A 48 -8.95 6.42 21.68
CA CYS A 48 -9.26 7.70 22.31
C CYS A 48 -8.42 8.84 21.71
N GLU A 49 -7.13 8.61 21.43
CA GLU A 49 -6.26 9.56 20.74
C GLU A 49 -6.76 9.84 19.32
N TYR A 50 -7.04 8.79 18.55
CA TYR A 50 -7.61 8.87 17.20
C TYR A 50 -8.92 9.66 17.17
N LEU A 51 -9.83 9.44 18.12
CA LEU A 51 -11.10 10.19 18.17
C LEU A 51 -10.93 11.65 18.61
N ARG A 52 -9.91 11.94 19.43
CA ARG A 52 -9.68 13.29 19.95
C ARG A 52 -8.89 14.16 18.98
N GLU A 53 -7.89 13.60 18.31
CA GLU A 53 -6.90 14.35 17.54
C GLU A 53 -7.17 14.24 16.04
N GLU A 54 -7.48 15.36 15.40
CA GLU A 54 -7.77 15.39 13.97
C GLU A 54 -6.53 15.19 13.10
N SER A 55 -5.38 15.72 13.51
CA SER A 55 -4.08 15.52 12.82
C SER A 55 -3.75 14.04 12.66
N LEU A 56 -3.89 13.26 13.74
CA LEU A 56 -3.66 11.81 13.73
C LEU A 56 -4.61 11.09 12.76
N ARG A 57 -5.88 11.49 12.70
CA ARG A 57 -6.83 10.91 11.74
C ARG A 57 -6.44 11.21 10.30
N ARG A 58 -6.09 12.46 10.01
CA ARG A 58 -5.68 12.86 8.65
C ARG A 58 -4.45 12.09 8.19
N GLU A 59 -3.43 11.96 9.04
CA GLU A 59 -2.23 11.17 8.73
C GLU A 59 -2.57 9.70 8.43
N ILE A 60 -3.44 9.10 9.24
CA ILE A 60 -3.89 7.72 9.03
C ILE A 60 -4.68 7.59 7.73
N ASP A 61 -5.62 8.49 7.48
CA ASP A 61 -6.47 8.47 6.29
C ASP A 61 -5.65 8.72 5.02
N GLU A 62 -4.64 9.60 5.06
CA GLU A 62 -3.68 9.81 3.97
C GLU A 62 -2.91 8.52 3.66
N GLY A 63 -2.38 7.85 4.68
CA GLY A 63 -1.67 6.58 4.52
C GLY A 63 -2.57 5.45 3.99
N LEU A 64 -3.78 5.33 4.54
CA LEU A 64 -4.78 4.35 4.10
C LEU A 64 -5.19 4.59 2.66
N THR A 65 -5.48 5.84 2.28
CA THR A 65 -5.88 6.20 0.92
C THR A 65 -4.85 5.74 -0.11
N VAL A 66 -3.55 5.90 0.18
CA VAL A 66 -2.47 5.43 -0.73
C VAL A 66 -2.48 3.91 -0.86
N VAL A 67 -2.54 3.19 0.26
CA VAL A 67 -2.50 1.71 0.26
C VAL A 67 -3.77 1.11 -0.35
N GLU A 68 -4.93 1.69 -0.08
CA GLU A 68 -6.21 1.27 -0.64
C GLU A 68 -6.27 1.52 -2.14
N ASN A 69 -5.84 2.70 -2.61
CA ASN A 69 -5.75 2.97 -4.05
C ASN A 69 -4.74 2.03 -4.73
N TRP A 70 -3.61 1.74 -4.08
CA TRP A 70 -2.62 0.78 -4.58
C TRP A 70 -3.23 -0.62 -4.72
N ASN A 71 -3.94 -1.09 -3.69
CA ASN A 71 -4.62 -2.38 -3.71
C ASN A 71 -5.73 -2.44 -4.76
N ALA A 72 -6.56 -1.40 -4.87
CA ALA A 72 -7.64 -1.32 -5.85
C ALA A 72 -7.09 -1.32 -7.29
N THR A 73 -5.98 -0.61 -7.53
CA THR A 73 -5.26 -0.65 -8.81
C THR A 73 -4.75 -2.05 -9.12
N ASN A 74 -4.19 -2.74 -8.13
CA ASN A 74 -3.69 -4.11 -8.31
C ASN A 74 -4.82 -5.11 -8.56
N SER A 75 -5.96 -4.99 -7.88
CA SER A 75 -7.14 -5.79 -8.18
C SER A 75 -7.68 -5.52 -9.60
N PHE A 76 -7.60 -4.28 -10.08
CA PHE A 76 -7.98 -3.91 -11.43
C PHE A 76 -7.04 -4.51 -12.49
N ILE A 77 -5.73 -4.42 -12.30
CA ILE A 77 -4.73 -4.99 -13.23
C ILE A 77 -4.79 -6.53 -13.21
N PHE A 78 -4.91 -7.11 -12.01
CA PHE A 78 -4.93 -8.56 -11.80
C PHE A 78 -6.35 -9.12 -11.82
N TYR A 79 -7.21 -8.69 -12.75
CA TYR A 79 -8.62 -9.10 -12.79
C TYR A 79 -8.84 -10.59 -13.13
N GLY A 80 -7.83 -11.27 -13.68
CA GLY A 80 -7.92 -12.68 -14.07
C GLY A 80 -8.10 -13.60 -12.85
N LYS A 81 -9.02 -14.58 -12.96
CA LYS A 81 -9.35 -15.52 -11.87
C LYS A 81 -9.72 -14.85 -10.53
N GLY A 82 -10.33 -13.68 -10.57
CA GLY A 82 -10.80 -12.98 -9.37
C GLY A 82 -9.71 -12.30 -8.54
N GLY A 83 -8.52 -12.08 -9.09
CA GLY A 83 -7.41 -11.49 -8.35
C GLY A 83 -6.60 -12.50 -7.52
N GLU A 84 -6.88 -13.80 -7.68
CA GLU A 84 -6.24 -14.84 -6.91
C GLU A 84 -5.18 -15.59 -7.71
N ILE A 85 -4.05 -15.86 -7.06
CA ILE A 85 -3.01 -16.71 -7.62
C ILE A 85 -3.47 -18.17 -7.50
N ALA A 86 -4.12 -18.67 -8.54
CA ALA A 86 -4.75 -19.99 -8.55
C ALA A 86 -3.78 -21.19 -8.72
N THR A 87 -2.48 -21.02 -8.46
CA THR A 87 -1.45 -22.07 -8.60
C THR A 87 -0.76 -22.33 -7.26
N ASN A 88 -0.45 -23.60 -6.98
CA ASN A 88 0.26 -24.02 -5.77
C ASN A 88 1.79 -24.09 -5.98
N ARG A 89 2.28 -23.75 -7.17
CA ARG A 89 3.71 -23.74 -7.48
C ARG A 89 4.32 -22.38 -7.14
N LEU A 90 5.29 -22.36 -6.23
CA LEU A 90 5.93 -21.12 -5.78
C LEU A 90 6.52 -20.29 -6.94
N ASP A 91 7.20 -20.94 -7.89
CA ASP A 91 7.79 -20.25 -9.05
C ASP A 91 6.72 -19.50 -9.88
N ASP A 92 5.56 -20.13 -10.10
CA ASP A 92 4.47 -19.52 -10.88
C ASP A 92 3.81 -18.38 -10.09
N GLN A 93 3.74 -18.50 -8.74
CA GLN A 93 3.27 -17.42 -7.87
C GLN A 93 4.20 -16.23 -7.92
N GLU A 94 5.51 -16.46 -7.83
CA GLU A 94 6.54 -15.43 -7.89
C GLU A 94 6.48 -14.66 -9.22
N VAL A 95 6.44 -15.38 -10.34
CA VAL A 95 6.32 -14.75 -11.68
C VAL A 95 5.05 -13.91 -11.78
N SER A 96 3.93 -14.38 -11.23
CA SER A 96 2.67 -13.64 -11.25
C SER A 96 2.77 -12.33 -10.45
N VAL A 97 3.33 -12.38 -9.25
CA VAL A 97 3.53 -11.21 -8.38
C VAL A 97 4.50 -10.21 -9.00
N LEU A 98 5.62 -10.69 -9.54
CA LEU A 98 6.61 -9.83 -10.20
C LEU A 98 6.05 -9.16 -11.46
N SER A 99 5.28 -9.90 -12.26
CA SER A 99 4.64 -9.36 -13.46
C SER A 99 3.58 -8.31 -13.10
N LEU A 100 2.77 -8.57 -12.07
CA LEU A 100 1.81 -7.60 -11.55
C LEU A 100 2.52 -6.32 -11.08
N HIS A 101 3.61 -6.46 -10.33
CA HIS A 101 4.40 -5.33 -9.86
C HIS A 101 4.99 -4.52 -11.02
N LEU A 102 5.51 -5.18 -12.07
CA LEU A 102 6.02 -4.51 -13.26
C LEU A 102 4.93 -3.70 -13.98
N LEU A 103 3.74 -4.29 -14.18
CA LEU A 103 2.60 -3.60 -14.79
C LEU A 103 2.17 -2.40 -13.96
N GLN A 104 2.13 -2.57 -12.65
CA GLN A 104 1.78 -1.51 -11.72
C GLN A 104 2.75 -0.33 -11.81
N LEU A 105 4.06 -0.60 -11.74
CA LEU A 105 5.09 0.42 -11.88
C LEU A 105 5.02 1.11 -13.25
N SER A 106 4.74 0.35 -14.31
CA SER A 106 4.58 0.90 -15.66
C SER A 106 3.40 1.86 -15.75
N LEU A 107 2.26 1.50 -15.14
CA LEU A 107 1.08 2.37 -15.05
C LEU A 107 1.42 3.65 -14.28
N VAL A 108 1.99 3.53 -13.07
CA VAL A 108 2.39 4.68 -12.24
C VAL A 108 3.35 5.61 -13.00
N TYR A 109 4.29 5.04 -13.74
CA TYR A 109 5.24 5.80 -14.54
C TYR A 109 4.56 6.60 -15.65
N VAL A 110 3.71 5.96 -16.46
CA VAL A 110 2.95 6.65 -17.52
C VAL A 110 2.06 7.74 -16.93
N ASN A 111 1.38 7.44 -15.83
CA ASN A 111 0.51 8.40 -15.14
C ASN A 111 1.30 9.61 -14.63
N THR A 112 2.50 9.37 -14.10
CA THR A 112 3.40 10.44 -13.66
C THR A 112 3.79 11.35 -14.83
N LEU A 113 4.18 10.78 -15.97
CA LEU A 113 4.52 11.56 -17.16
C LEU A 113 3.31 12.37 -17.68
N MET A 114 2.13 11.76 -17.72
CA MET A 114 0.89 12.45 -18.14
C MET A 114 0.55 13.61 -17.20
N ILE A 115 0.67 13.41 -15.88
CA ILE A 115 0.43 14.46 -14.89
C ILE A 115 1.45 15.59 -15.06
N GLN A 116 2.74 15.27 -15.23
CA GLN A 116 3.79 16.26 -15.47
C GLN A 116 3.52 17.11 -16.72
N GLU A 117 3.11 16.48 -17.82
CA GLU A 117 2.77 17.18 -19.06
C GLU A 117 1.58 18.13 -18.88
N VAL A 118 0.52 17.68 -18.19
CA VAL A 118 -0.64 18.53 -17.88
C VAL A 118 -0.22 19.71 -17.01
N LEU A 119 0.54 19.47 -15.94
CA LEU A 119 0.98 20.52 -15.02
C LEU A 119 1.95 21.52 -15.66
N ALA A 120 2.73 21.10 -16.65
CA ALA A 120 3.62 21.97 -17.42
C ALA A 120 2.88 22.88 -18.42
N ALA A 121 1.59 22.61 -18.71
CA ALA A 121 0.85 23.41 -19.67
C ALA A 121 0.62 24.85 -19.15
N PRO A 122 0.77 25.89 -20.00
CA PRO A 122 0.63 27.29 -19.59
C PRO A 122 -0.70 27.64 -18.90
N ALA A 123 -1.75 26.86 -19.17
CA ALA A 123 -3.06 27.03 -18.55
C ALA A 123 -3.06 26.81 -17.03
N TRP A 124 -2.11 26.05 -16.49
CA TRP A 124 -1.99 25.75 -15.06
C TRP A 124 -0.94 26.62 -14.34
N SER A 125 -0.12 27.36 -15.10
CA SER A 125 0.88 28.27 -14.56
C SER A 125 0.24 29.32 -13.65
N GLY A 126 0.73 29.41 -12.41
CA GLY A 126 0.25 30.35 -11.40
C GLY A 126 -1.18 30.11 -10.89
N ARG A 127 -1.81 28.99 -11.25
CA ARG A 127 -3.16 28.63 -10.74
C ARG A 127 -3.12 27.71 -9.52
N LEU A 128 -2.07 26.93 -9.37
CA LEU A 128 -1.90 25.95 -8.32
C LEU A 128 -1.04 26.51 -7.19
N THR A 129 -1.45 26.25 -5.96
CA THR A 129 -0.69 26.51 -4.74
C THR A 129 0.14 25.30 -4.35
N ASP A 130 1.09 25.46 -3.42
CA ASP A 130 1.88 24.35 -2.89
C ASP A 130 1.01 23.22 -2.29
N GLU A 131 -0.17 23.55 -1.79
CA GLU A 131 -1.12 22.55 -1.26
C GLU A 131 -1.78 21.75 -2.39
N ASP A 132 -2.10 22.41 -3.51
CA ASP A 132 -2.70 21.75 -4.67
C ASP A 132 -1.74 20.74 -5.32
N PHE A 133 -0.42 20.95 -5.21
CA PHE A 133 0.59 20.00 -5.69
C PHE A 133 0.73 18.74 -4.82
N ARG A 134 0.15 18.72 -3.61
CA ARG A 134 0.16 17.55 -2.72
C ARG A 134 -0.96 16.56 -3.02
N ALA A 135 -2.03 17.03 -3.65
CA ALA A 135 -3.21 16.22 -3.94
C ALA A 135 -3.05 15.16 -5.07
N PRO A 136 -2.31 15.41 -6.17
CA PRO A 136 -2.25 14.47 -7.28
C PRO A 136 -1.56 13.17 -6.90
N SER A 137 -2.25 12.05 -7.12
CA SER A 137 -1.68 10.71 -7.01
C SER A 137 -1.53 10.09 -8.39
N PRO A 138 -0.40 9.44 -8.72
CA PRO A 138 -0.23 8.72 -9.98
C PRO A 138 -0.94 7.35 -9.97
N LEU A 139 -1.66 6.98 -8.90
CA LEU A 139 -2.39 5.70 -8.78
C LEU A 139 -3.77 5.71 -9.46
N LEU A 140 -3.96 6.54 -10.48
CA LEU A 140 -5.23 6.67 -11.20
C LEU A 140 -5.36 5.58 -12.27
N TYR A 141 -6.48 4.85 -12.28
CA TYR A 141 -6.72 3.79 -13.28
C TYR A 141 -8.08 3.88 -13.96
N GLY A 142 -8.93 4.85 -13.59
CA GLY A 142 -10.31 4.95 -14.11
C GLY A 142 -10.44 5.18 -15.62
N TYR A 143 -9.39 5.68 -16.28
CA TYR A 143 -9.35 5.87 -17.74
C TYR A 143 -8.69 4.69 -18.48
N VAL A 144 -8.11 3.74 -17.76
CA VAL A 144 -7.45 2.58 -18.37
C VAL A 144 -8.51 1.55 -18.69
N SER A 145 -8.52 1.03 -19.92
CA SER A 145 -9.31 -0.16 -20.24
C SER A 145 -8.46 -1.39 -19.96
N ALA A 146 -8.82 -2.20 -18.96
CA ALA A 146 -8.20 -3.52 -18.73
C ALA A 146 -8.74 -4.60 -19.67
N TYR A 147 -9.87 -4.32 -20.32
CA TYR A 147 -10.58 -5.24 -21.20
C TYR A 147 -10.49 -4.81 -22.65
N GLY A 148 -10.54 -5.79 -23.55
CA GLY A 148 -10.62 -5.57 -24.98
C GLY A 148 -9.44 -6.15 -25.74
N ARG A 149 -9.44 -5.87 -27.04
CA ARG A 149 -8.37 -6.26 -27.95
C ARG A 149 -7.37 -5.12 -28.04
N PHE A 150 -6.12 -5.40 -27.71
CA PHE A 150 -5.00 -4.48 -27.86
C PHE A 150 -4.20 -4.88 -29.09
N ASP A 151 -4.31 -4.11 -30.17
CA ASP A 151 -3.39 -4.25 -31.30
C ASP A 151 -2.11 -3.48 -30.95
N LEU A 152 -1.10 -4.21 -30.51
CA LEU A 152 0.17 -3.66 -30.05
C LEU A 152 1.10 -3.37 -31.24
N ASP A 153 1.47 -2.11 -31.41
CA ASP A 153 2.57 -1.72 -32.29
C ASP A 153 3.77 -1.29 -31.43
N ILE A 154 4.81 -2.12 -31.38
CA ILE A 154 6.02 -1.88 -30.59
C ILE A 154 6.83 -0.69 -31.12
N ASN A 155 6.60 -0.26 -32.36
CA ASN A 155 7.27 0.90 -32.94
C ASN A 155 6.56 2.21 -32.62
N LYS A 156 5.29 2.15 -32.22
CA LYS A 156 4.52 3.32 -31.84
C LYS A 156 4.87 3.74 -30.41
N ARG A 157 5.28 5.00 -30.23
CA ARG A 157 5.52 5.61 -28.91
C ARG A 157 4.31 6.43 -28.48
N LEU A 158 4.13 6.57 -27.17
CA LEU A 158 3.16 7.52 -26.63
C LEU A 158 3.63 8.94 -27.00
N PRO A 159 2.73 9.84 -27.40
CA PRO A 159 3.07 11.22 -27.74
C PRO A 159 3.25 12.07 -26.47
N LEU A 160 4.09 11.61 -25.55
CA LEU A 160 4.42 12.33 -24.31
C LEU A 160 5.69 13.13 -24.55
N ALA A 161 5.78 14.31 -23.94
CA ALA A 161 7.02 15.10 -23.98
C ALA A 161 8.18 14.29 -23.36
N ASP A 162 9.35 14.32 -24.00
CA ASP A 162 10.54 13.65 -23.45
C ASP A 162 10.87 14.23 -22.07
N ALA A 163 11.08 13.36 -21.08
CA ALA A 163 11.41 13.72 -19.70
C ALA A 163 12.78 14.44 -19.53
N THR A 164 13.41 14.85 -20.63
CA THR A 164 14.69 15.57 -20.69
C THR A 164 14.56 17.09 -20.57
N HIS A 165 13.34 17.63 -20.51
CA HIS A 165 13.12 19.06 -20.22
C HIS A 165 12.94 19.31 -18.71
N THR A 166 14.05 19.37 -17.98
CA THR A 166 14.13 20.17 -16.74
C THR A 166 14.27 21.65 -17.11
N PRO A 167 13.46 22.57 -16.56
CA PRO A 167 13.86 23.98 -16.42
C PRO A 167 14.98 24.15 -15.37
#